data_AF-A0A7Z9XBY9-F1
#
_entry.id   AF-A0A7Z9XBY9-F1
#
_cell.length_a   1.000
_cell.length_b   1.000
_cell.length_c   1.000
_cell.angle_alpha   90.00
_cell.angle_beta   90.00
_cell.angle_gamma   90.00
#
_symmetry.space_group_name_H-M   'P 1'
#
loop_
_entity.id
_entity.type
_entity.pdbx_description
1 polymer ?
#
loop_
_entity_poly.entity_id
_entity_poly.type
_entity_poly.pdbx_seq_one_letter_code
_entity_poly.pdbx_strand_id
1 'polypeptide(L)'
;MDLEQAYELYSLMVEMRLVEEAIAKEYPAREIRTPVHLYTGQEAVAAGVSIHLNDGDYVVSNHRSHGHCLAKGMELGAFFKELYGR
;
A
#
# COMPACT_ATOMS: atom_id res chain seq x y z
N MET A 1 -13.49 8.83 16.38
CA MET A 1 -13.23 9.06 14.96
C MET A 1 -14.10 10.22 14.52
N ASP A 2 -13.47 11.36 14.29
CA ASP A 2 -14.12 12.50 13.65
C ASP A 2 -14.14 12.32 12.12
N LEU A 3 -14.71 13.29 11.41
CA LEU A 3 -14.86 13.24 9.96
C LEU A 3 -13.51 13.30 9.22
N GLU A 4 -12.53 14.01 9.78
CA GLU A 4 -11.20 14.17 9.19
C GLU A 4 -10.44 12.85 9.23
N GLN A 5 -10.41 12.20 10.40
CA GLN A 5 -9.84 10.86 10.57
C GLN A 5 -10.54 9.80 9.70
N ALA A 6 -11.87 9.87 9.59
CA ALA A 6 -12.61 8.95 8.73
C ALA A 6 -12.25 9.15 7.24
N TYR A 7 -12.11 10.41 6.82
CA TYR A 7 -11.71 10.74 5.46
C TYR A 7 -10.28 10.30 5.15
N GLU A 8 -9.34 10.49 6.07
CA GLU A 8 -7.95 10.05 5.93
C GLU A 8 -7.86 8.52 5.78
N LEU A 9 -8.50 7.77 6.69
CA LEU A 9 -8.57 6.31 6.61
C LEU A 9 -9.19 5.83 5.29
N TYR A 10 -10.31 6.43 4.89
CA TYR A 10 -10.97 6.10 3.63
C TYR A 10 -10.06 6.35 2.43
N SER A 11 -9.43 7.52 2.39
CA SER A 11 -8.55 7.93 1.28
C SER A 11 -7.38 6.97 1.15
N LEU A 12 -6.75 6.61 2.27
CA LEU A 12 -5.63 5.68 2.28
C LEU A 12 -6.04 4.27 1.84
N MET A 13 -7.19 3.78 2.30
CA MET A 13 -7.72 2.49 1.87
C MET A 13 -8.06 2.47 0.37
N VAL A 14 -8.65 3.54 -0.16
CA VAL A 14 -8.97 3.65 -1.59
C VAL A 14 -7.69 3.72 -2.43
N GLU A 15 -6.69 4.50 -2.00
CA GLU A 15 -5.40 4.56 -2.69
C GLU A 15 -4.76 3.17 -2.79
N MET A 16 -4.65 2.46 -1.67
CA MET A 16 -4.11 1.10 -1.66
C MET A 16 -4.92 0.17 -2.58
N ARG A 17 -6.25 0.24 -2.56
CA ARG A 17 -7.10 -0.57 -3.45
C ARG A 17 -6.80 -0.29 -4.91
N LEU A 18 -6.73 0.97 -5.31
CA LEU A 18 -6.49 1.38 -6.70
C LEU A 18 -5.10 0.96 -7.18
N VAL A 19 -4.08 1.10 -6.32
CA VAL A 19 -2.72 0.64 -6.61
C VAL A 19 -2.71 -0.87 -6.83
N GLU A 20 -3.31 -1.65 -5.94
CA GLU A 20 -3.35 -3.11 -6.06
C GLU A 20 -4.13 -3.58 -7.29
N GLU A 21 -5.26 -2.95 -7.61
CA GLU A 21 -6.02 -3.23 -8.84
C GLU A 21 -5.22 -2.89 -10.10
N ALA A 22 -4.45 -1.80 -10.09
CA ALA A 22 -3.57 -1.43 -11.18
C ALA A 22 -2.44 -2.46 -11.36
N ILE A 23 -1.81 -2.90 -10.26
CA ILE A 23 -0.79 -3.97 -10.30
C ILE A 23 -1.41 -5.25 -10.86
N ALA A 24 -2.58 -5.67 -10.38
CA ALA A 24 -3.25 -6.88 -10.83
C ALA A 24 -3.58 -6.84 -12.34
N LYS A 25 -3.96 -5.67 -12.84
CA LYS A 25 -4.23 -5.45 -14.27
C LYS A 25 -2.96 -5.52 -15.12
N GLU A 26 -1.84 -5.02 -14.62
CA GLU A 26 -0.57 -4.93 -15.34
C GLU A 26 0.28 -6.19 -15.23
N TYR A 27 0.13 -6.96 -14.15
CA TYR A 27 0.92 -8.17 -13.89
C TYR A 27 0.97 -9.18 -15.07
N PRO A 28 -0.13 -9.41 -15.83
CA PRO A 28 -0.09 -10.27 -17.01
C PRO A 28 0.85 -9.81 -18.13
N ALA A 29 1.22 -8.52 -18.19
CA ALA A 29 2.17 -7.99 -19.17
C ALA A 29 3.62 -8.49 -18.94
N ARG A 30 3.91 -9.04 -17.75
CA ARG A 30 5.22 -9.61 -17.37
C ARG A 30 6.40 -8.62 -17.32
N GLU A 31 6.10 -7.33 -17.25
CA GLU A 31 7.10 -6.29 -16.97
C GLU A 31 7.52 -6.28 -15.50
N ILE A 32 6.59 -6.55 -14.57
CA ILE A 32 6.88 -6.86 -13.16
C ILE A 32 7.32 -8.32 -13.08
N ARG A 33 8.61 -8.56 -12.81
CA ARG A 33 9.21 -9.91 -12.84
C ARG A 33 9.22 -10.64 -11.50
N THR A 34 8.93 -9.93 -10.42
CA THR A 34 8.88 -10.50 -9.07
C THR A 34 7.51 -11.11 -8.78
N PRO A 35 7.42 -12.07 -7.85
CA PRO A 35 6.14 -12.53 -7.32
C PRO A 35 5.38 -11.37 -6.68
N VAL A 36 4.11 -11.21 -7.02
CA VAL A 36 3.23 -10.17 -6.46
C VAL A 36 2.21 -10.83 -5.53
N HIS A 37 2.09 -10.30 -4.30
CA HIS A 37 1.09 -10.72 -3.34
C HIS A 37 0.19 -9.52 -3.00
N LEU A 38 -0.95 -9.44 -3.67
CA LEU A 38 -1.83 -8.27 -3.60
C LEU A 38 -2.37 -8.04 -2.18
N TYR A 39 -2.39 -6.81 -1.70
CA TYR A 39 -2.94 -6.45 -0.38
C TYR A 39 -4.48 -6.29 -0.37
N THR A 40 -5.14 -6.50 -1.51
CA THR A 40 -6.59 -6.31 -1.70
C THR A 40 -7.43 -7.01 -0.61
N GLY A 41 -8.31 -6.24 0.02
CA GLY A 41 -9.22 -6.70 1.08
C GLY A 41 -8.66 -6.58 2.50
N GLN A 42 -7.40 -6.19 2.66
CA GLN A 42 -6.75 -5.98 3.96
C GLN A 42 -6.41 -4.52 4.25
N GLU A 43 -6.89 -3.58 3.43
CA GLU A 43 -6.51 -2.16 3.45
C GLU A 43 -6.71 -1.53 4.83
N ALA A 44 -7.80 -1.87 5.51
CA ALA A 44 -8.11 -1.38 6.85
C ALA A 44 -7.04 -1.72 7.89
N VAL A 45 -6.30 -2.83 7.72
CA VAL A 45 -5.21 -3.23 8.63
C VAL A 45 -4.06 -2.23 8.54
N ALA A 46 -3.59 -1.94 7.32
CA ALA A 46 -2.48 -1.02 7.12
C ALA A 46 -2.89 0.42 7.44
N ALA A 47 -4.07 0.86 6.99
CA ALA A 47 -4.56 2.20 7.27
C ALA A 47 -4.80 2.44 8.76
N GLY A 48 -5.51 1.53 9.44
CA GLY A 48 -5.85 1.67 10.85
C GLY A 48 -4.64 1.69 11.77
N VAL A 49 -3.61 0.89 11.47
CA VAL A 49 -2.36 0.92 12.23
C VAL A 49 -1.59 2.21 11.95
N SER A 50 -1.43 2.59 10.68
CA SER A 50 -0.50 3.66 10.29
C SER A 50 -0.91 5.05 10.76
N ILE A 51 -2.19 5.36 10.88
CA ILE A 51 -2.67 6.66 11.40
C ILE A 51 -2.31 6.89 12.89
N HIS A 52 -1.87 5.85 13.61
CA HIS A 52 -1.45 5.95 15.01
C HIS A 52 0.08 5.93 15.16
N LEU A 53 0.83 5.83 14.06
CA LEU A 53 2.29 5.78 14.06
C LEU A 53 2.88 7.16 13.77
N ASN A 54 4.08 7.39 14.27
CA ASN A 54 4.92 8.54 13.90
C ASN A 54 6.10 8.07 13.04
N ASP A 55 6.85 9.02 12.47
CA ASP A 55 8.00 8.73 11.59
C ASP A 55 9.10 7.88 12.26
N GLY A 56 9.23 7.97 13.58
CA GLY A 56 10.18 7.16 14.36
C GLY A 56 9.76 5.71 14.59
N ASP A 57 8.49 5.37 14.32
CA ASP A 57 7.98 4.02 14.54
C ASP A 57 8.22 3.13 13.31
N TYR A 58 8.61 1.88 13.56
CA TYR A 58 8.89 0.89 12.52
C TYR A 58 7.68 -0.02 12.27
N VAL A 59 7.42 -0.32 10.99
CA VAL A 59 6.46 -1.33 10.56
C VAL A 59 7.21 -2.47 9.88
N VAL A 60 6.96 -3.70 10.31
CA VAL A 60 7.53 -4.91 9.70
C VAL A 60 6.39 -5.77 9.18
N SER A 61 6.50 -6.20 7.92
CA SER A 61 5.50 -7.02 7.24
C SER A 61 6.15 -8.24 6.59
N ASN A 62 5.32 -9.15 6.09
CA ASN A 62 5.74 -10.31 5.30
C ASN A 62 5.66 -10.00 3.79
N HIS A 63 5.60 -11.04 2.95
CA HIS A 63 5.54 -10.93 1.48
C HIS A 63 4.30 -10.20 0.92
N ARG A 64 3.29 -9.92 1.74
CA ARG A 64 2.09 -9.12 1.41
C ARG A 64 2.21 -7.73 2.07
N SER A 65 3.22 -6.97 1.70
CA SER A 65 3.62 -5.73 2.38
C SER A 65 3.17 -4.43 1.72
N HIS A 66 2.67 -4.46 0.50
CA HIS A 66 2.39 -3.24 -0.27
C HIS A 66 1.55 -2.21 0.50
N GLY A 67 0.46 -2.66 1.13
CA GLY A 67 -0.38 -1.77 1.93
C GLY A 67 0.36 -1.12 3.10
N HIS A 68 1.20 -1.87 3.81
CA HIS A 68 2.02 -1.30 4.89
C HIS A 68 3.07 -0.31 4.37
N CYS A 69 3.69 -0.57 3.21
CA CYS A 69 4.65 0.35 2.60
C CYS A 69 3.98 1.68 2.20
N LEU A 70 2.83 1.60 1.52
CA LEU A 70 2.07 2.78 1.08
C LEU A 70 1.52 3.56 2.29
N ALA A 71 0.91 2.87 3.25
CA ALA A 71 0.37 3.47 4.46
C ALA A 71 1.43 4.12 5.37
N LYS A 72 2.69 3.67 5.29
CA LYS A 72 3.83 4.29 5.98
C LYS A 72 4.44 5.47 5.21
N GLY A 73 3.84 5.87 4.09
CA GLY A 73 4.20 7.08 3.35
C GLY A 73 5.27 6.87 2.26
N MET A 74 5.44 5.65 1.76
CA MET A 74 6.30 5.45 0.58
C MET A 74 5.74 6.21 -0.62
N GLU A 75 6.59 7.00 -1.27
CA GLU A 75 6.21 7.73 -2.48
C GLU A 75 5.83 6.76 -3.61
N LEU A 76 4.73 7.04 -4.30
CA LEU A 76 4.09 6.11 -5.23
C LEU A 76 4.99 5.78 -6.45
N GLY A 77 5.71 6.77 -6.96
CA GLY A 77 6.70 6.58 -8.02
C GLY A 77 7.84 5.67 -7.59
N ALA A 78 8.39 5.84 -6.39
CA ALA A 78 9.39 4.95 -5.80
C ALA A 78 8.84 3.53 -5.61
N PHE A 79 7.61 3.41 -5.11
CA PHE A 79 6.93 2.13 -4.94
C PHE A 79 6.82 1.36 -6.26
N PHE A 80 6.36 2.01 -7.33
CA PHE A 80 6.30 1.35 -8.64
C PHE A 80 7.68 1.08 -9.23
N LYS A 81 8.65 1.99 -9.10
CA LYS A 81 10.03 1.75 -9.56
C LYS A 81 10.60 0.46 -8.96
N GLU A 82 10.41 0.25 -7.66
CA GLU A 82 10.83 -1.00 -6.98
C GLU A 82 10.13 -2.23 -7.58
N LEU A 83 8.81 -2.17 -7.80
CA LEU A 83 8.06 -3.26 -8.44
C LEU A 83 8.59 -3.61 -9.85
N TYR A 84 9.02 -2.60 -10.62
CA TYR A 84 9.62 -2.77 -11.95
C TYR A 84 11.13 -3.03 -11.92
N GLY A 85 11.77 -3.06 -10.74
CA GLY A 85 13.20 -3.24 -10.58
C GLY A 85 14.05 -2.10 -11.17
N ARG A 86 13.65 -0.85 -10.92
CA ARG A 86 14.28 0.37 -11.46
C ARG A 86 14.77 1.33 -10.39
#